data_AF-C4FLC6-F1
#
_entry.id   AF-C4FLC6-F1
#
_cell.length_a   1.000
_cell.length_b   1.000
_cell.length_c   1.000
_cell.angle_alpha   90.00
_cell.angle_beta   90.00
_cell.angle_gamma   90.00
#
_symmetry.space_group_name_H-M   'P 1'
#
loop_
_entity.id
_entity.type
_entity.pdbx_description
1 polymer ?
#
loop_
_entity_poly.entity_id
_entity_poly.type
_entity_poly.pdbx_seq_one_letter_code
_entity_poly.pdbx_strand_id
1 'polypeptide(L)' 'MTYPKVYIILLNYNGWTDTIECLESVLRNDYPNYQVIVVDNNSP' A
#
# COMPACT_ATOMS: atom_id res chain seq x y z
N MET A 1 10.79 -0.38 21.88
CA MET A 1 10.46 -1.66 21.22
C MET A 1 11.04 -1.63 19.82
N THR A 2 11.61 -2.73 19.33
CA THR A 2 12.08 -2.83 17.94
C THR A 2 10.93 -3.30 17.06
N TYR A 3 10.47 -2.44 16.16
CA TYR A 3 9.44 -2.79 15.17
C TYR A 3 10.13 -3.31 13.90
N PRO A 4 9.94 -4.58 13.48
CA PRO A 4 10.50 -5.08 12.23
C PRO A 4 10.00 -4.27 11.02
N LYS A 5 10.81 -4.13 9.96
CA LYS A 5 10.36 -3.42 8.76
C LYS A 5 9.38 -4.28 7.97
N VAL A 6 8.18 -3.77 7.70
CA VAL A 6 7.15 -4.45 6.89
C VAL A 6 7.02 -3.76 5.54
N TYR A 7 6.91 -4.55 4.47
CA TYR A 7 6.64 -4.04 3.13
C TYR A 7 5.25 -4.49 2.69
N ILE A 8 4.47 -3.54 2.19
CA ILE A 8 3.13 -3.77 1.65
C ILE A 8 3.22 -3.47 0.15
N ILE A 9 3.04 -4.50 -0.68
CA ILE A 9 3.10 -4.38 -2.14
C ILE A 9 1.67 -4.36 -2.67
N LEU A 10 1.27 -3.25 -3.27
CA LEU A 10 -0.06 -3.05 -3.83
C LEU A 10 0.04 -3.00 -5.35
N LEU A 11 -0.54 -3.99 -6.03
CA LEU A 11 -0.61 -4.02 -7.48
C LEU A 11 -1.81 -3.20 -7.96
N ASN A 12 -1.58 -2.25 -8.86
CA ASN A 12 -2.62 -1.45 -9.52
C ASN A 12 -2.73 -1.86 -11.00
N TYR A 13 -3.95 -2.12 -11.48
CA TYR A 13 -4.25 -2.29 -12.90
C TYR A 13 -5.67 -1.80 -13.22
N ASN A 14 -5.79 -0.75 -14.02
CA ASN A 14 -7.08 -0.24 -14.54
C ASN A 14 -8.20 -0.10 -13.49
N GLY A 15 -7.85 0.44 -12.31
CA GLY A 15 -8.74 0.48 -11.14
C GLY A 15 -8.16 1.31 -10.00
N TRP A 16 -7.72 2.54 -10.28
CA TRP A 16 -7.03 3.39 -9.31
C TRP A 16 -7.91 3.76 -8.10
N THR A 17 -9.24 3.81 -8.26
CA THR A 17 -10.17 4.11 -7.16
C THR A 17 -10.04 3.09 -6.03
N ASP A 18 -9.99 1.80 -6.34
CA ASP A 18 -9.81 0.74 -5.35
C ASP A 18 -8.42 0.81 -4.70
N THR A 19 -7.41 1.22 -5.48
CA THR A 19 -6.05 1.46 -4.97
C THR A 19 -6.04 2.57 -3.94
N ILE A 20 -6.81 3.65 -4.16
CA ILE A 20 -6.94 4.76 -3.20
C ILE A 20 -7.63 4.30 -1.91
N GLU A 21 -8.78 3.60 -2.00
CA GLU A 21 -9.47 3.09 -0.81
C GLU A 21 -8.60 2.11 0.00
N CYS A 22 -7.83 1.26 -0.70
CA CYS A 22 -6.87 0.35 -0.07
C CYS A 22 -5.75 1.11 0.65
N LEU A 23 -5.18 2.14 0.02
CA LEU A 23 -4.16 3.00 0.63
C LEU A 23 -4.69 3.73 1.86
N GLU A 24 -5.90 4.26 1.82
CA GLU A 24 -6.52 4.90 3.00
C GLU A 24 -6.65 3.93 4.19
N SER A 25 -7.04 2.68 3.92
CA SER A 25 -7.11 1.63 4.94
C SER A 25 -5.72 1.34 5.54
N VAL A 26 -4.69 1.19 4.70
CA VAL A 26 -3.31 0.93 5.13
C VAL A 26 -2.74 2.10 5.93
N LEU A 27 -3.01 3.34 5.52
CA LEU A 27 -2.52 4.55 6.20
C LEU A 27 -3.14 4.77 7.58
N ARG A 28 -4.29 4.12 7.88
CA ARG A 28 -4.90 4.12 9.22
C ARG A 28 -4.28 3.10 10.18
N ASN A 29 -3.33 2.28 9.72
CA ASN A 29 -2.64 1.31 10.56
C ASN A 29 -1.71 2.00 11.57
N ASP A 30 -1.66 1.49 12.80
CA ASP A 30 -0.87 2.03 13.92
C ASP A 30 0.55 1.43 14.03
N TYR A 31 0.91 0.52 13.12
CA TYR A 31 2.25 -0.04 13.05
C TYR A 31 3.25 1.02 12.55
N PRO A 32 4.35 1.29 13.25
CA PRO A 32 5.18 2.46 12.95
C PRO A 32 6.29 2.24 11.90
N ASN A 33 6.55 1.00 11.46
CA ASN A 33 7.69 0.68 10.57
C ASN A 33 7.28 -0.10 9.33
N TYR A 34 6.34 0.45 8.54
CA TYR A 34 5.98 -0.10 7.25
C TYR A 34 6.32 0.84 6.09
N GLN A 35 6.43 0.25 4.89
CA GLN A 35 6.57 0.97 3.64
C GLN A 35 5.61 0.37 2.61
N VAL A 36 4.83 1.22 1.96
CA VAL A 36 3.93 0.80 0.88
C VAL A 36 4.62 1.02 -0.47
N ILE A 37 4.54 0.03 -1.34
CA ILE A 37 5.04 0.08 -2.72
C ILE A 37 3.85 -0.19 -3.64
N VAL A 38 3.46 0.82 -4.41
CA VAL A 38 2.43 0.66 -5.45
C VAL A 38 3.12 0.29 -6.76
N VAL A 39 2.71 -0.82 -7.35
CA VAL A 39 3.23 -1.31 -8.63
C VAL A 39 2.13 -1.14 -9.66
N ASP A 40 2.34 -0.25 -10.63
CA ASP A 40 1.45 -0.17 -11.79
C ASP A 40 1.76 -1.30 -12.77
N ASN A 41 0.73 -2.08 -13.10
CA ASN A 41 0.84 -3.21 -14.01
C ASN A 41 0.48 -2.81 -15.45
N ASN A 42 1.05 -1.70 -15.93
CA ASN A 42 0.79 -1.14 -17.25
C ASN A 42 -0.69 -0.78 -17.45
N SER A 43 -1.22 0.04 -16.55
CA SER A 43 -2.56 0.60 -16.73
C SER A 43 -2.63 1.48 -17.99
N PRO A 44 -3.73 1.46 -18.76
CA PRO A 44 -3.94 2.35 -19.91
C PRO A 44 -4.05 3.84 -19.56
#